data_AF-A0A134AYQ0-F1
#
_entry.id   AF-A0A134AYQ0-F1
#
_cell.length_a   1.000
_cell.length_b   1.000
_cell.length_c   1.000
_cell.angle_alpha   90.00
_cell.angle_beta   90.00
_cell.angle_gamma   90.00
#
_symmetry.space_group_name_H-M   'P 1'
#
loop_
_entity.id
_entity.type
_entity.pdbx_description
1 polymer ?
#
loop_
_entity_poly.entity_id
_entity_poly.type
_entity_poly.pdbx_seq_one_letter_code
_entity_poly.pdbx_strand_id
1 'polypeptide(L)'
;MGCLDLSYEKTTKYSQELVRVIKFSNSKACIHPITLNEIKQIIRGVEMDGCPRCGTPINEAFERRALTCTKLADIRINLESLIQEVGIEIFSETKDVVEIQKEYRGKSIVKKLGERRSGMVVADNNPRDIHDAYMIDFVRRVRGKDSIREKIKAYFVTMNADLVKFSVEYYSSSINALIEPSSVVLDLWLHGANLQSQVGQLSLTETMSRCLAFNEQSATTKIRQIFAYYDNEEMNDPRVRQEIVTGIMVRSNKYLLSEDDNNQSNYNSSIVASRLYKQAEQDIKQRDQSVVEMQNLREENTRVSTKNESLEAKLNEIEEKEQSRRNLKEERKKVQEDLAKLSTQRRRAMSWIYFELAIEIVVNVLVLVLFIFFPIKIAPFISVWKPDLKPVLEEANLGKCLVAWLLVVGCLYTVLHGKSRIFALKKFQKAWDDEHPLYNQKNDKLKEIERKLEEL
;
A
#
# COMPACT_ATOMS: atom_id res chain seq x y z
N MET A 1 24.34 -28.96 -21.29
CA MET A 1 24.75 -27.56 -21.59
C MET A 1 25.35 -26.86 -20.38
N GLY A 2 24.63 -26.66 -19.27
CA GLY A 2 25.17 -25.98 -18.07
C GLY A 2 26.45 -26.62 -17.52
N CYS A 3 26.48 -27.94 -17.33
CA CYS A 3 27.69 -28.65 -16.88
C CYS A 3 28.92 -28.49 -17.78
N LEU A 4 28.75 -28.23 -19.07
CA LEU A 4 29.84 -28.04 -20.06
C LEU A 4 30.30 -26.57 -20.13
N ASP A 5 29.76 -25.72 -19.27
CA ASP A 5 29.94 -24.27 -19.29
C ASP A 5 29.57 -23.65 -20.66
N LEU A 6 28.47 -24.12 -21.24
CA LEU A 6 27.87 -23.64 -22.51
C LEU A 6 26.49 -23.00 -22.28
N SER A 7 26.27 -22.41 -21.10
CA SER A 7 25.02 -21.74 -20.70
C SER A 7 25.34 -20.48 -19.91
N TYR A 8 24.30 -19.77 -19.46
CA TYR A 8 24.42 -18.66 -18.51
C TYR A 8 25.26 -19.03 -17.28
N GLU A 9 26.08 -18.10 -16.79
CA GLU A 9 27.04 -18.35 -15.69
C GLU A 9 26.34 -18.95 -14.44
N LYS A 10 25.18 -18.39 -14.06
CA LYS A 10 24.39 -18.89 -12.93
C LYS A 10 23.94 -20.33 -13.15
N THR A 11 23.48 -20.67 -14.35
CA THR A 11 23.05 -22.03 -14.71
C THR A 11 24.22 -23.00 -14.75
N THR A 12 25.40 -22.58 -15.22
CA THR A 12 26.62 -23.39 -15.18
C THR A 12 26.95 -23.77 -13.73
N LYS A 13 27.08 -22.77 -12.85
CA LYS A 13 27.39 -23.00 -11.42
C LYS A 13 26.37 -23.97 -10.83
N TYR A 14 25.09 -23.64 -10.94
CA TYR A 14 24.00 -24.47 -10.40
C TYR A 14 24.01 -25.92 -10.92
N SER A 15 24.26 -26.12 -12.22
CA SER A 15 24.31 -27.47 -12.80
C SER A 15 25.49 -28.29 -12.27
N GLN A 16 26.66 -27.67 -12.12
CA GLN A 16 27.85 -28.33 -11.56
C GLN A 16 27.65 -28.66 -10.08
N GLU A 17 27.02 -27.76 -9.31
CA GLU A 17 26.64 -28.01 -7.92
C GLU A 17 25.69 -29.20 -7.80
N LEU A 18 24.64 -29.24 -8.62
CA LEU A 18 23.66 -30.33 -8.61
C LEU A 18 24.32 -31.69 -8.87
N VAL A 19 25.20 -31.79 -9.87
CA VAL A 19 25.89 -33.06 -10.16
C VAL A 19 26.77 -33.48 -8.99
N ARG A 20 27.45 -32.54 -8.31
CA ARG A 20 28.22 -32.86 -7.10
C ARG A 20 27.32 -33.41 -5.99
N VAL A 21 26.19 -32.75 -5.73
CA VAL A 21 25.20 -33.20 -4.72
C VAL A 21 24.70 -34.62 -5.01
N ILE A 22 24.34 -34.91 -6.28
CA ILE A 22 23.88 -36.24 -6.69
C ILE A 22 24.96 -37.30 -6.47
N LYS A 23 26.23 -36.99 -6.78
CA LYS A 23 27.34 -37.92 -6.54
C LYS A 23 27.54 -38.21 -5.05
N PHE A 24 27.45 -37.19 -4.19
CA PHE A 24 27.61 -37.37 -2.74
C PHE A 24 26.48 -38.19 -2.11
N SER A 25 25.27 -38.17 -2.68
CA SER A 25 24.13 -38.95 -2.20
C SER A 25 24.14 -40.41 -2.67
N ASN A 26 25.28 -40.93 -3.15
CA ASN A 26 25.40 -42.26 -3.79
C ASN A 26 24.40 -42.48 -4.93
N SER A 27 23.89 -41.41 -5.52
CA SER A 27 22.96 -41.44 -6.64
C SER A 27 23.74 -41.24 -7.94
N LYS A 28 23.17 -41.72 -9.06
CA LYS A 28 23.83 -41.65 -10.36
C LYS A 28 23.17 -40.59 -11.23
N ALA A 29 23.97 -39.60 -11.65
CA ALA A 29 23.57 -38.69 -12.71
C ALA A 29 23.84 -39.36 -14.05
N CYS A 30 22.80 -39.54 -14.88
CA CYS A 30 22.92 -40.18 -16.18
C CYS A 30 22.44 -39.27 -17.31
N ILE A 31 23.04 -39.38 -18.49
CA ILE A 31 22.56 -38.75 -19.73
C ILE A 31 22.14 -39.82 -20.74
N HIS A 32 20.99 -39.60 -21.39
CA HIS A 32 20.52 -40.48 -22.44
C HIS A 32 21.18 -40.14 -23.80
N PRO A 33 21.52 -41.12 -24.66
CA PRO A 33 22.12 -40.87 -25.97
C PRO A 33 21.36 -39.89 -26.87
N ILE A 34 20.02 -39.86 -26.77
CA ILE A 34 19.19 -38.89 -27.52
C ILE A 34 19.46 -37.44 -27.12
N THR A 35 19.66 -37.17 -25.82
CA THR A 35 20.00 -35.85 -25.29
C THR A 35 21.42 -35.46 -25.69
N LEU A 36 22.34 -36.44 -25.70
CA LEU A 36 23.71 -36.23 -26.16
C LEU A 36 23.73 -35.85 -27.65
N ASN A 37 22.93 -36.52 -28.48
CA ASN A 37 22.78 -36.17 -29.89
C ASN A 37 22.18 -34.76 -30.06
N GLU A 38 21.16 -34.40 -29.28
CA GLU A 38 20.60 -33.04 -29.30
C GLU A 38 21.66 -31.98 -28.98
N ILE A 39 22.50 -32.20 -27.97
CA ILE A 39 23.63 -31.30 -27.65
C ILE A 39 24.59 -31.19 -28.85
N LYS A 40 24.97 -32.32 -29.47
CA LYS A 40 25.83 -32.32 -30.67
C LYS A 40 25.21 -31.50 -31.81
N GLN A 41 23.89 -31.61 -32.02
CA GLN A 41 23.18 -30.84 -33.06
C GLN A 41 23.12 -29.35 -32.74
N ILE A 42 22.89 -28.97 -31.48
CA ILE A 42 22.88 -27.55 -31.05
C ILE A 42 24.25 -26.91 -31.32
N ILE A 43 25.33 -27.58 -30.90
CA ILE A 43 26.70 -27.06 -31.10
C ILE A 43 27.00 -26.97 -32.61
N ARG A 44 26.66 -28.00 -33.39
CA ARG A 44 26.84 -27.99 -34.85
C ARG A 44 26.05 -26.87 -35.54
N GLY A 45 24.85 -26.57 -35.06
CA GLY A 45 24.05 -25.45 -35.57
C GLY A 45 24.78 -24.12 -35.41
N VAL A 46 25.37 -23.89 -34.23
CA VAL A 46 26.19 -22.68 -33.97
C VAL A 46 27.47 -22.66 -34.81
N GLU A 47 28.10 -23.82 -35.04
CA GLU A 47 29.25 -23.92 -35.94
C GLU A 47 28.90 -23.53 -37.38
N MET A 48 27.76 -24.01 -37.89
CA MET A 48 27.29 -23.73 -39.24
C MET A 48 26.88 -22.27 -39.44
N ASP A 49 26.21 -21.68 -38.45
CA ASP A 49 25.79 -20.28 -38.47
C ASP A 49 26.96 -19.31 -38.26
N GLY A 50 28.13 -19.80 -37.82
CA GLY A 50 29.35 -19.02 -37.56
C GLY A 50 29.33 -18.22 -36.25
N CYS A 51 28.15 -17.95 -35.71
CA CYS A 51 27.94 -17.34 -34.39
C CYS A 51 26.63 -17.82 -33.77
N PRO A 52 26.53 -17.88 -32.43
CA PRO A 52 25.26 -18.19 -31.76
C PRO A 52 24.26 -17.06 -31.93
N ARG A 53 22.96 -17.39 -31.90
CA ARG A 53 21.90 -16.38 -31.95
C ARG A 53 21.91 -15.54 -30.67
N CYS A 54 21.80 -14.22 -30.81
CA CYS A 54 21.76 -13.29 -29.68
C CYS A 54 20.66 -13.66 -28.67
N GLY A 55 20.96 -13.49 -27.38
CA GLY A 55 20.03 -13.78 -26.29
C GLY A 55 19.80 -15.26 -25.99
N THR A 56 20.52 -16.18 -26.66
CA THR A 56 20.51 -17.60 -26.29
C THR A 56 21.49 -17.88 -25.15
N PRO A 57 21.28 -18.92 -24.31
CA PRO A 57 22.21 -19.26 -23.24
C PRO A 57 23.63 -19.57 -23.72
N ILE A 58 23.76 -20.12 -24.92
CA ILE A 58 25.06 -20.40 -25.54
C ILE A 58 25.75 -19.11 -26.03
N ASN A 59 25.01 -18.06 -26.38
CA ASN A 59 25.58 -16.76 -26.76
C ASN A 59 26.35 -16.12 -25.60
N GLU A 60 25.77 -16.08 -24.40
CA GLU A 60 26.47 -15.55 -23.22
C GLU A 60 27.75 -16.35 -22.94
N ALA A 61 27.68 -17.69 -23.00
CA ALA A 61 28.85 -18.54 -22.80
C ALA A 61 29.92 -18.33 -23.88
N PHE A 62 29.50 -18.10 -25.12
CA PHE A 62 30.37 -17.83 -26.26
C PHE A 62 31.16 -16.54 -26.07
N GLU A 63 30.49 -15.46 -25.64
CA GLU A 63 31.11 -14.18 -25.32
C GLU A 63 31.99 -14.27 -24.07
N ARG A 64 31.45 -14.78 -22.95
CA ARG A 64 32.13 -14.86 -21.65
C ARG A 64 33.43 -15.67 -21.70
N ARG A 65 33.47 -16.74 -22.49
CA ARG A 65 34.65 -17.63 -22.60
C ARG A 65 35.52 -17.35 -23.84
N ALA A 66 35.17 -16.33 -24.64
CA ALA A 66 35.77 -16.09 -25.95
C ALA A 66 35.88 -17.39 -26.76
N LEU A 67 34.74 -18.09 -26.90
CA LEU A 67 34.67 -19.31 -27.70
C LEU A 67 34.81 -18.97 -29.18
N THR A 68 35.38 -19.90 -29.93
CA THR A 68 35.45 -19.87 -31.39
C THR A 68 34.78 -21.12 -31.94
N CYS A 69 34.40 -21.12 -33.22
CA CYS A 69 33.83 -22.31 -33.86
C CYS A 69 34.76 -23.53 -33.73
N THR A 70 36.08 -23.32 -33.78
CA THR A 70 37.08 -24.39 -33.55
C THR A 70 37.01 -24.97 -32.14
N LYS A 71 36.88 -24.13 -31.11
CA LYS A 71 36.71 -24.58 -29.72
C LYS A 71 35.37 -25.31 -29.52
N LEU A 72 34.31 -24.86 -30.18
CA LEU A 72 33.02 -25.56 -30.16
C LEU A 72 33.08 -26.93 -30.84
N ALA A 73 33.79 -27.02 -31.98
CA ALA A 73 34.02 -28.28 -32.67
C ALA A 73 34.84 -29.27 -31.82
N ASP A 74 35.86 -28.78 -31.11
CA ASP A 74 36.62 -29.58 -30.15
C ASP A 74 35.73 -30.12 -29.02
N ILE A 75 34.87 -29.28 -28.43
CA ILE A 75 33.88 -29.71 -27.43
C ILE A 75 32.91 -30.75 -28.01
N ARG A 76 32.47 -30.58 -29.27
CA ARG A 76 31.55 -31.53 -29.92
C ARG A 76 32.19 -32.90 -30.17
N ILE A 77 33.46 -32.93 -30.57
CA ILE A 77 34.21 -34.17 -30.81
C ILE A 77 34.48 -34.90 -29.49
N ASN A 78 34.89 -34.16 -28.45
CA ASN A 78 35.25 -34.71 -27.14
C ASN A 78 34.08 -34.75 -26.15
N LEU A 79 32.85 -34.58 -26.60
CA LEU A 79 31.67 -34.37 -25.75
C LEU A 79 31.47 -35.50 -24.73
N GLU A 80 31.69 -36.74 -25.15
CA GLU A 80 31.49 -37.92 -24.30
C GLU A 80 32.51 -37.97 -23.15
N SER A 81 33.78 -37.68 -23.43
CA SER A 81 34.83 -37.55 -22.42
C SER A 81 34.50 -36.44 -21.43
N LEU A 82 34.13 -35.25 -21.93
CA LEU A 82 33.82 -34.09 -21.09
C LEU A 82 32.63 -34.34 -20.16
N ILE A 83 31.61 -35.07 -20.62
CA ILE A 83 30.45 -35.45 -19.81
C ILE A 83 30.87 -36.44 -18.70
N GLN A 84 31.71 -37.41 -19.03
CA GLN A 84 32.24 -38.38 -18.07
C GLN A 84 33.19 -37.73 -17.04
N GLU A 85 33.98 -36.73 -17.44
CA GLU A 85 34.84 -35.95 -16.54
C GLU A 85 34.03 -35.14 -15.52
N VAL A 86 32.90 -34.58 -15.93
CA VAL A 86 31.92 -33.98 -14.99
C VAL A 86 31.29 -35.05 -14.08
N GLY A 87 31.42 -36.32 -14.44
CA GLY A 87 30.90 -37.53 -13.78
C GLY A 87 29.40 -37.69 -13.91
N ILE A 88 28.92 -37.47 -15.12
CA ILE A 88 27.62 -37.93 -15.59
C ILE A 88 27.88 -39.23 -16.38
N GLU A 89 27.21 -40.32 -16.02
CA GLU A 89 27.32 -41.60 -16.73
C GLU A 89 26.47 -41.55 -18.03
N ILE A 90 27.00 -42.06 -19.13
CA ILE A 90 26.22 -42.21 -20.36
C ILE A 90 25.39 -43.48 -20.24
N PHE A 91 24.07 -43.36 -20.36
CA PHE A 91 23.17 -44.50 -20.28
C PHE A 91 23.36 -45.41 -21.50
N SER A 92 23.53 -46.71 -21.27
CA SER A 92 23.63 -47.71 -22.34
C SER A 92 22.22 -48.01 -22.87
N GLU A 93 21.94 -47.60 -24.11
CA GLU A 93 20.67 -47.85 -24.78
C GLU A 93 20.88 -48.80 -25.96
N THR A 94 19.94 -49.72 -26.13
CA THR A 94 19.96 -50.77 -27.16
C THR A 94 19.48 -50.25 -28.52
N LYS A 95 18.59 -49.26 -28.52
CA LYS A 95 18.03 -48.65 -29.73
C LYS A 95 18.88 -47.46 -30.18
N ASP A 96 19.15 -47.39 -31.47
CA ASP A 96 19.81 -46.22 -32.07
C ASP A 96 18.91 -44.98 -32.02
N VAL A 97 19.53 -43.80 -31.89
CA VAL A 97 18.84 -42.50 -31.86
C VAL A 97 18.01 -42.28 -33.12
N VAL A 98 18.51 -42.72 -34.29
CA VAL A 98 17.80 -42.60 -35.56
C VAL A 98 16.52 -43.46 -35.57
N GLU A 99 16.58 -44.65 -34.98
CA GLU A 99 15.43 -45.54 -34.86
C GLU A 99 14.38 -44.95 -33.92
N ILE A 100 14.81 -44.42 -32.77
CA ILE A 100 13.94 -43.72 -31.81
C ILE A 100 13.22 -42.55 -32.48
N GLN A 101 13.95 -41.74 -33.24
CA GLN A 101 13.38 -40.59 -33.95
C GLN A 101 12.34 -40.99 -34.99
N LYS A 102 12.57 -42.08 -35.73
CA LYS A 102 11.59 -42.64 -36.68
C LYS A 102 10.35 -43.19 -35.97
N GLU A 103 10.54 -43.90 -34.85
CA GLU A 103 9.45 -44.49 -34.09
C GLU A 103 8.52 -43.42 -33.48
N TYR A 104 9.10 -42.35 -32.95
CA TYR A 104 8.35 -41.27 -32.31
C TYR A 104 7.77 -40.26 -33.31
N ARG A 105 8.18 -40.33 -34.58
CA ARG A 105 7.65 -39.48 -35.64
C ARG A 105 6.14 -39.70 -35.79
N GLY A 106 5.34 -38.64 -35.64
CA GLY A 106 3.89 -38.71 -35.78
C GLY A 106 3.12 -39.30 -34.59
N LYS A 107 3.79 -39.67 -33.48
CA LYS A 107 3.09 -40.10 -32.25
C LYS A 107 2.23 -38.98 -31.67
N SER A 108 1.12 -39.35 -31.03
CA SER A 108 0.15 -38.41 -30.43
C SER A 108 0.79 -37.49 -29.38
N ILE A 109 1.69 -38.03 -28.54
CA ILE A 109 2.41 -37.25 -27.53
C ILE A 109 3.26 -36.14 -28.15
N VAL A 110 3.93 -36.40 -29.27
CA VAL A 110 4.74 -35.42 -30.00
C VAL A 110 3.85 -34.34 -30.62
N LYS A 111 2.72 -34.73 -31.22
CA LYS A 111 1.74 -33.77 -31.78
C LYS A 111 1.19 -32.83 -30.70
N LYS A 112 0.75 -33.37 -29.56
CA LYS A 112 0.22 -32.56 -28.45
C LYS A 112 1.29 -31.65 -27.83
N LEU A 113 2.55 -32.09 -27.76
CA LEU A 113 3.66 -31.23 -27.33
C LEU A 113 3.88 -30.06 -28.30
N GLY A 114 3.91 -30.35 -29.60
CA GLY A 114 4.07 -29.33 -30.65
C GLY A 114 2.93 -28.32 -30.65
N GLU A 115 1.68 -28.79 -30.51
CA GLU A 115 0.48 -27.95 -30.38
C GLU A 115 0.57 -27.01 -29.17
N ARG A 116 0.98 -27.53 -28.00
CA ARG A 116 1.12 -26.73 -26.78
C ARG A 116 2.19 -25.65 -26.90
N ARG A 117 3.27 -25.89 -27.67
CA ARG A 117 4.37 -24.95 -27.86
C ARG A 117 4.11 -23.90 -28.94
N SER A 118 3.44 -24.29 -30.01
CA SER A 118 3.29 -23.45 -31.21
C SER A 118 1.92 -22.76 -31.28
N GLY A 119 0.94 -23.19 -30.46
CA GLY A 119 -0.43 -22.65 -30.46
C GLY A 119 -1.24 -22.97 -31.74
N MET A 120 -0.64 -23.68 -32.69
CA MET A 120 -1.23 -24.11 -33.95
C MET A 120 -0.98 -25.61 -34.14
N VAL A 121 -1.88 -26.29 -34.86
CA VAL A 121 -1.68 -27.68 -35.32
C VAL A 121 -0.67 -27.67 -36.47
N VAL A 122 0.56 -27.28 -36.17
CA VAL A 122 1.67 -27.42 -37.11
C VAL A 122 2.14 -28.85 -36.96
N ALA A 123 1.77 -29.68 -37.94
CA ALA A 123 2.47 -30.92 -38.16
C ALA A 123 3.90 -30.55 -38.55
N ASP A 124 4.86 -30.68 -37.62
CA ASP A 124 6.15 -31.28 -37.99
C ASP A 124 7.06 -31.52 -36.78
N ASN A 125 7.20 -32.80 -36.44
CA ASN A 125 8.46 -33.56 -36.31
C ASN A 125 9.70 -32.83 -35.75
N ASN A 126 9.53 -31.85 -34.87
CA ASN A 126 10.63 -31.13 -34.28
C ASN A 126 11.47 -32.12 -33.47
N PRO A 127 12.79 -32.24 -33.75
CA PRO A 127 13.68 -33.13 -33.01
C PRO A 127 13.59 -32.93 -31.49
N ARG A 128 13.32 -31.70 -31.03
CA ARG A 128 13.13 -31.37 -29.62
C ARG A 128 11.85 -31.98 -29.03
N ASP A 129 10.74 -31.94 -29.76
CA ASP A 129 9.46 -32.52 -29.28
C ASP A 129 9.54 -34.04 -29.24
N ILE A 130 10.23 -34.64 -30.21
CA ILE A 130 10.54 -36.07 -30.25
C ILE A 130 11.42 -36.46 -29.05
N HIS A 131 12.48 -35.70 -28.78
CA HIS A 131 13.35 -35.89 -27.61
C HIS A 131 12.53 -35.87 -26.31
N ASP A 132 11.78 -34.80 -26.08
CA ASP A 132 11.05 -34.59 -24.83
C ASP A 132 9.97 -35.66 -24.62
N ALA A 133 9.22 -36.01 -25.67
CA ALA A 133 8.25 -37.11 -25.63
C ALA A 133 8.90 -38.45 -25.29
N TYR A 134 10.02 -38.76 -25.95
CA TYR A 134 10.73 -40.00 -25.71
C TYR A 134 11.26 -40.07 -24.28
N MET A 135 11.84 -38.99 -23.76
CA MET A 135 12.41 -38.97 -22.40
C MET A 135 11.34 -39.17 -21.32
N ILE A 136 10.14 -38.61 -21.51
CA ILE A 136 9.00 -38.87 -20.61
C ILE A 136 8.67 -40.37 -20.60
N ASP A 137 8.49 -40.98 -21.78
CA ASP A 137 8.12 -42.40 -21.89
C ASP A 137 9.23 -43.32 -21.40
N PHE A 138 10.48 -43.00 -21.69
CA PHE A 138 11.65 -43.73 -21.25
C PHE A 138 11.73 -43.77 -19.73
N VAL A 139 11.69 -42.62 -19.05
CA VAL A 139 11.78 -42.58 -17.58
C VAL A 139 10.60 -43.29 -16.94
N ARG A 140 9.39 -43.19 -17.51
CA ARG A 140 8.23 -43.97 -17.05
C ARG A 140 8.44 -45.47 -17.17
N ARG A 141 9.03 -45.94 -18.29
CA ARG A 141 9.37 -47.36 -18.49
C ARG A 141 10.41 -47.84 -17.49
N VAL A 142 11.46 -47.05 -17.24
CA VAL A 142 12.54 -47.39 -16.29
C VAL A 142 12.05 -47.37 -14.84
N ARG A 143 11.16 -46.43 -14.50
CA ARG A 143 10.59 -46.30 -13.15
C ARG A 143 9.68 -47.46 -12.77
N GLY A 144 8.91 -48.02 -13.71
CA GLY A 144 7.86 -48.99 -13.41
C GLY A 144 6.56 -48.34 -12.90
N LYS A 145 5.52 -49.14 -12.67
CA LYS A 145 4.17 -48.67 -12.25
C LYS A 145 4.06 -48.31 -10.76
N ASP A 146 5.18 -48.14 -10.05
CA ASP A 146 5.17 -47.94 -8.61
C ASP A 146 4.56 -46.58 -8.23
N SER A 147 3.49 -46.61 -7.45
CA SER A 147 2.74 -45.45 -6.94
C SER A 147 3.37 -44.81 -5.70
N ILE A 148 4.43 -45.41 -5.16
CA ILE A 148 5.09 -44.99 -3.91
C ILE A 148 6.37 -44.23 -4.24
N ARG A 149 6.53 -43.02 -3.70
CA ARG A 149 7.64 -42.09 -4.04
C ARG A 149 9.02 -42.67 -3.71
N GLU A 150 9.11 -43.43 -2.62
CA GLU A 150 10.31 -44.07 -2.11
C GLU A 150 10.83 -45.20 -3.01
N LYS A 151 9.98 -45.74 -3.89
CA LYS A 151 10.35 -46.84 -4.81
C LYS A 151 10.78 -46.33 -6.18
N ILE A 152 10.80 -45.00 -6.39
CA ILE A 152 11.11 -44.41 -7.68
C ILE A 152 12.60 -44.51 -7.96
N LYS A 153 12.93 -45.22 -9.04
CA LYS A 153 14.31 -45.52 -9.42
C LYS A 153 14.97 -44.42 -10.26
N ALA A 154 14.19 -43.61 -10.96
CA ALA A 154 14.70 -42.63 -11.91
C ALA A 154 13.72 -41.47 -12.09
N TYR A 155 14.28 -40.28 -12.32
CA TYR A 155 13.56 -39.08 -12.71
C TYR A 155 14.25 -38.42 -13.90
N PHE A 156 13.45 -37.73 -14.73
CA PHE A 156 13.99 -36.82 -15.74
C PHE A 156 14.09 -35.42 -15.14
N VAL A 157 15.32 -34.90 -15.01
CA VAL A 157 15.56 -33.58 -14.41
C VAL A 157 15.47 -32.51 -15.48
N THR A 158 14.58 -31.52 -15.31
CA THR A 158 14.40 -30.42 -16.27
C THR A 158 13.99 -29.12 -15.60
N MET A 159 14.44 -27.98 -16.15
CA MET A 159 13.98 -26.65 -15.75
C MET A 159 12.74 -26.17 -16.53
N ASN A 160 12.24 -26.97 -17.47
CA ASN A 160 11.08 -26.61 -18.28
C ASN A 160 9.77 -26.89 -17.55
N ALA A 161 9.24 -25.89 -16.83
CA ALA A 161 8.00 -26.00 -16.08
C ALA A 161 6.79 -26.42 -16.94
N ASP A 162 6.74 -26.00 -18.21
CA ASP A 162 5.64 -26.38 -19.11
C ASP A 162 5.70 -27.86 -19.50
N LEU A 163 6.91 -28.41 -19.64
CA LEU A 163 7.10 -29.83 -19.90
C LEU A 163 6.71 -30.66 -18.66
N VAL A 164 7.05 -30.18 -17.46
CA VAL A 164 6.64 -30.80 -16.19
C VAL A 164 5.12 -30.86 -16.11
N LYS A 165 4.41 -29.75 -16.36
CA LYS A 165 2.94 -29.67 -16.38
C LYS A 165 2.34 -30.60 -17.44
N PHE A 166 2.87 -30.57 -18.66
CA PHE A 166 2.42 -31.45 -19.75
C PHE A 166 2.51 -32.93 -19.38
N SER A 167 3.60 -33.36 -18.75
CA SER A 167 3.77 -34.76 -18.33
C SER A 167 2.70 -35.19 -17.32
N VAL A 168 2.34 -34.32 -16.37
CA VAL A 168 1.28 -34.58 -15.39
C VAL A 168 -0.08 -34.70 -16.09
N GLU A 169 -0.41 -33.76 -16.96
CA GLU A 169 -1.70 -33.72 -17.66
C GLU A 169 -1.88 -34.89 -18.64
N TYR A 170 -0.83 -35.25 -19.39
CA TYR A 170 -0.94 -36.28 -20.42
C TYR A 170 -1.10 -37.70 -19.83
N TYR A 171 -0.45 -37.97 -18.68
CA TYR A 171 -0.43 -39.30 -18.07
C TYR A 171 -1.23 -39.43 -16.78
N SER A 172 -1.84 -38.36 -16.27
CA SER A 172 -2.68 -38.31 -15.06
C SER A 172 -2.10 -39.13 -13.90
N SER A 173 -0.81 -38.97 -13.62
CA SER A 173 -0.08 -39.76 -12.62
C SER A 173 0.14 -38.93 -11.36
N SER A 174 -0.10 -39.53 -10.18
CA SER A 174 0.08 -38.85 -8.88
C SER A 174 1.51 -38.38 -8.62
N ILE A 175 2.50 -39.09 -9.17
CA ILE A 175 3.90 -38.71 -9.08
C ILE A 175 4.47 -38.54 -10.48
N ASN A 176 4.99 -37.35 -10.76
CA ASN A 176 5.55 -36.99 -12.05
C ASN A 176 6.87 -37.75 -12.31
N ALA A 177 7.10 -38.15 -13.56
CA ALA A 177 8.40 -38.68 -14.00
C ALA A 177 9.44 -37.56 -14.15
N LEU A 178 8.97 -36.32 -14.28
CA LEU A 178 9.78 -35.13 -14.44
C LEU A 178 9.87 -34.37 -13.12
N ILE A 179 11.09 -33.98 -12.77
CA ILE A 179 11.38 -33.26 -11.52
C ILE A 179 12.23 -32.02 -11.82
N GLU A 180 11.96 -30.94 -11.10
CA GLU A 180 12.82 -29.77 -11.13
C GLU A 180 14.11 -30.01 -10.35
N PRO A 181 15.24 -29.42 -10.76
CA PRO A 181 16.51 -29.53 -10.03
C PRO A 181 16.44 -29.25 -8.52
N SER A 182 15.66 -28.23 -8.11
CA SER A 182 15.45 -27.87 -6.70
C SER A 182 14.78 -28.99 -5.91
N SER A 183 13.82 -29.67 -6.52
CA SER A 183 13.09 -30.80 -5.94
C SER A 183 13.96 -32.06 -5.85
N VAL A 184 14.96 -32.24 -6.73
CA VAL A 184 15.94 -33.33 -6.60
C VAL A 184 16.71 -33.21 -5.30
N VAL A 185 17.15 -32.00 -4.97
CA VAL A 185 17.91 -31.73 -3.73
C VAL A 185 17.07 -32.05 -2.50
N LEU A 186 15.80 -31.62 -2.51
CA LEU A 186 14.85 -31.93 -1.45
C LEU A 186 14.64 -33.43 -1.30
N ASP A 187 14.47 -34.17 -2.41
CA ASP A 187 14.26 -35.62 -2.39
C ASP A 187 15.49 -36.35 -1.86
N LEU A 188 16.68 -35.99 -2.32
CA LEU A 188 17.94 -36.55 -1.81
C LEU A 188 18.12 -36.28 -0.32
N TRP A 189 17.75 -35.07 0.14
CA TRP A 189 17.79 -34.71 1.55
C TRP A 189 16.77 -35.50 2.39
N LEU A 190 15.51 -35.61 1.94
CA LEU A 190 14.47 -36.42 2.59
C LEU A 190 14.88 -37.90 2.72
N HIS A 191 15.67 -38.39 1.77
CA HIS A 191 16.21 -39.74 1.76
C HIS A 191 17.56 -39.88 2.51
N GLY A 192 18.00 -38.85 3.24
CA GLY A 192 19.09 -38.95 4.21
C GLY A 192 20.50 -38.77 3.62
N ALA A 193 20.63 -38.12 2.46
CA ALA A 193 21.95 -37.72 1.97
C ALA A 193 22.63 -36.77 2.97
N ASN A 194 23.85 -37.09 3.42
CA ASN A 194 24.62 -36.22 4.30
C ASN A 194 25.21 -35.05 3.49
N LEU A 195 24.56 -33.89 3.59
CA LEU A 195 24.92 -32.68 2.84
C LEU A 195 25.73 -31.68 3.69
N GLN A 196 26.11 -32.04 4.93
CA GLN A 196 26.70 -31.12 5.92
C GLN A 196 28.12 -30.61 5.59
N SER A 197 28.92 -31.35 4.82
CA SER A 197 30.37 -31.07 4.74
C SER A 197 30.80 -29.94 3.78
N GLN A 198 29.90 -29.35 2.98
CA GLN A 198 30.25 -28.28 2.02
C GLN A 198 29.21 -27.14 1.93
N VAL A 199 28.43 -26.93 3.01
CA VAL A 199 27.35 -25.95 3.12
C VAL A 199 27.79 -24.49 2.87
N GLY A 200 29.10 -24.21 2.95
CA GLY A 200 29.65 -22.85 2.89
C GLY A 200 29.89 -22.23 1.50
N GLN A 201 29.64 -22.91 0.37
CA GLN A 201 30.07 -22.40 -0.95
C GLN A 201 29.01 -22.35 -2.07
N LEU A 202 27.73 -22.65 -1.82
CA LEU A 202 26.79 -22.98 -2.91
C LEU A 202 25.62 -21.99 -3.01
N SER A 203 25.14 -21.69 -4.21
CA SER A 203 23.89 -20.91 -4.39
C SER A 203 22.65 -21.68 -3.90
N LEU A 204 22.77 -23.01 -3.75
CA LEU A 204 21.83 -23.89 -3.06
C LEU A 204 21.64 -23.56 -1.56
N THR A 205 22.48 -22.71 -0.95
CA THR A 205 22.42 -22.38 0.48
C THR A 205 21.08 -21.77 0.88
N GLU A 206 20.29 -21.12 0.03
CA GLU A 206 18.96 -20.64 0.45
C GLU A 206 17.97 -21.80 0.64
N THR A 207 17.85 -22.69 -0.34
CA THR A 207 16.96 -23.86 -0.22
C THR A 207 17.47 -24.83 0.84
N MET A 208 18.79 -25.03 0.90
CA MET A 208 19.44 -25.85 1.92
C MET A 208 19.43 -25.22 3.30
N SER A 209 19.51 -23.89 3.46
CA SER A 209 19.40 -23.22 4.78
C SER A 209 17.97 -23.26 5.28
N ARG A 210 16.96 -23.17 4.40
CA ARG A 210 15.58 -23.50 4.76
C ARG A 210 15.48 -24.95 5.21
N CYS A 211 16.03 -25.91 4.46
CA CYS A 211 16.05 -27.33 4.85
C CYS A 211 16.84 -27.61 6.14
N LEU A 212 17.95 -26.92 6.39
CA LEU A 212 18.77 -27.01 7.62
C LEU A 212 18.05 -26.37 8.81
N ALA A 213 17.42 -25.21 8.64
CA ALA A 213 16.53 -24.60 9.65
C ALA A 213 15.32 -25.51 9.95
N PHE A 214 14.78 -26.21 8.96
CA PHE A 214 13.78 -27.27 9.16
C PHE A 214 14.38 -28.52 9.83
N ASN A 215 15.68 -28.78 9.70
CA ASN A 215 16.34 -29.91 10.37
C ASN A 215 16.68 -29.62 11.83
N GLU A 216 17.06 -28.37 12.13
CA GLU A 216 17.29 -27.82 13.48
C GLU A 216 15.99 -27.65 14.27
N GLN A 217 14.83 -27.68 13.60
CA GLN A 217 13.54 -27.79 14.27
C GLN A 217 13.38 -29.17 14.92
N SER A 218 13.12 -29.16 16.24
CA SER A 218 12.88 -30.35 17.05
C SER A 218 11.89 -31.31 16.37
N ALA A 219 12.03 -32.62 16.58
CA ALA A 219 11.11 -33.62 16.03
C ALA A 219 9.62 -33.30 16.29
N THR A 220 9.34 -32.62 17.40
CA THR A 220 8.01 -32.06 17.75
C THR A 220 7.49 -31.02 16.74
N THR A 221 8.34 -30.18 16.16
CA THR A 221 7.95 -29.18 15.16
C THR A 221 7.68 -29.80 13.79
N LYS A 222 8.44 -30.83 13.41
CA LYS A 222 8.21 -31.63 12.19
C LYS A 222 6.88 -32.40 12.26
N ILE A 223 6.58 -32.99 13.42
CA ILE A 223 5.29 -33.64 13.70
C ILE A 223 4.13 -32.63 13.59
N ARG A 224 4.29 -31.42 14.14
CA ARG A 224 3.27 -30.36 14.07
C ARG A 224 2.94 -29.93 12.64
N GLN A 225 3.94 -29.81 11.78
CA GLN A 225 3.74 -29.40 10.37
C GLN A 225 3.09 -30.49 9.52
N ILE A 226 3.45 -31.75 9.76
CA ILE A 226 2.79 -32.90 9.11
C ILE A 226 1.31 -32.93 9.52
N PHE A 227 0.99 -32.76 10.81
CA PHE A 227 -0.41 -32.71 11.22
C PHE A 227 -1.16 -31.50 10.61
N ALA A 228 -0.53 -30.33 10.49
CA ALA A 228 -1.14 -29.18 9.82
C ALA A 228 -1.38 -29.37 8.31
N TYR A 229 -0.58 -30.20 7.62
CA TYR A 229 -0.72 -30.45 6.18
C TYR A 229 -1.65 -31.62 5.83
N TYR A 230 -1.81 -32.58 6.75
CA TYR A 230 -2.55 -33.83 6.55
C TYR A 230 -3.92 -33.86 7.26
N ASP A 231 -4.46 -32.69 7.65
CA ASP A 231 -5.86 -32.56 8.10
C ASP A 231 -6.89 -32.80 6.97
N ASN A 232 -6.45 -33.09 5.75
CA ASN A 232 -7.30 -33.59 4.66
C ASN A 232 -7.50 -35.10 4.82
N GLU A 233 -8.77 -35.53 4.79
CA GLU A 233 -9.42 -36.87 4.88
C GLU A 233 -8.60 -38.19 4.93
N GLU A 234 -7.36 -38.25 4.43
CA GLU A 234 -6.50 -39.43 4.38
C GLU A 234 -5.89 -39.86 5.73
N MET A 235 -5.85 -38.99 6.76
CA MET A 235 -5.11 -39.25 8.02
C MET A 235 -5.94 -39.21 9.32
N ASN A 236 -7.23 -39.55 9.25
CA ASN A 236 -8.13 -39.51 10.40
C ASN A 236 -7.89 -40.63 11.45
N ASP A 237 -7.31 -41.79 11.10
CA ASP A 237 -7.05 -42.86 12.08
C ASP A 237 -5.91 -42.48 13.05
N PRO A 238 -6.17 -42.35 14.36
CA PRO A 238 -5.17 -42.01 15.37
C PRO A 238 -3.99 -43.00 15.45
N ARG A 239 -4.17 -44.26 15.02
CA ARG A 239 -3.09 -45.27 15.00
C ARG A 239 -2.05 -44.99 13.91
N VAL A 240 -2.49 -44.51 12.75
CA VAL A 240 -1.59 -44.14 11.64
C VAL A 240 -0.77 -42.90 12.01
N ARG A 241 -1.41 -41.92 12.67
CA ARG A 241 -0.73 -40.75 13.23
C ARG A 241 0.34 -41.13 14.25
N GLN A 242 0.04 -42.09 15.13
CA GLN A 242 0.98 -42.58 16.12
C GLN A 242 2.19 -43.30 15.49
N GLU A 243 1.99 -44.07 14.42
CA GLU A 243 3.08 -44.76 13.72
C GLU A 243 4.00 -43.78 12.98
N ILE A 244 3.44 -42.75 12.32
CA ILE A 244 4.20 -41.69 11.65
C ILE A 244 5.04 -40.91 12.65
N VAL A 245 4.45 -40.52 13.79
CA VAL A 245 5.17 -39.87 14.90
C VAL A 245 6.29 -40.76 15.42
N THR A 246 6.02 -42.06 15.61
CA THR A 246 7.01 -43.02 16.09
C THR A 246 8.16 -43.19 15.08
N GLY A 247 7.86 -43.28 13.79
CA GLY A 247 8.87 -43.36 12.72
C GLY A 247 9.75 -42.11 12.62
N ILE A 248 9.16 -40.92 12.77
CA ILE A 248 9.91 -39.65 12.77
C ILE A 248 10.81 -39.57 14.01
N MET A 249 10.32 -39.97 15.18
CA MET A 249 11.08 -39.93 16.44
C MET A 249 12.22 -40.95 16.46
N VAL A 250 11.97 -42.18 16.03
CA VAL A 250 13.01 -43.22 15.92
C VAL A 250 14.10 -42.79 14.94
N ARG A 251 13.71 -42.20 13.80
CA ARG A 251 14.65 -41.69 12.80
C ARG A 251 15.43 -40.48 13.31
N SER A 252 14.78 -39.52 13.97
CA SER A 252 15.43 -38.35 14.55
C SER A 252 16.43 -38.73 15.65
N ASN A 253 16.09 -39.70 16.51
CA ASN A 253 17.00 -40.21 17.54
C ASN A 253 18.16 -41.02 16.94
N LYS A 254 17.93 -41.81 15.89
CA LYS A 254 18.98 -42.60 15.22
C LYS A 254 20.12 -41.73 14.65
N TYR A 255 19.82 -40.49 14.25
CA TYR A 255 20.82 -39.54 13.72
C TYR A 255 21.39 -38.60 14.80
N LEU A 256 20.79 -38.55 16.00
CA LEU A 256 21.34 -37.81 17.15
C LEU A 256 22.20 -38.70 18.06
N LEU A 257 22.00 -40.02 18.03
CA LEU A 257 22.72 -41.01 18.85
C LEU A 257 23.90 -41.67 18.13
N SER A 258 24.26 -41.22 16.92
CA SER A 258 25.34 -41.86 16.15
C SER A 258 26.74 -41.37 16.50
N GLU A 259 26.91 -40.46 17.47
CA GLU A 259 28.24 -40.00 17.89
C GLU A 259 28.61 -40.28 19.34
N ASP A 260 27.70 -40.66 20.25
CA ASP A 260 28.11 -41.00 21.62
C ASP A 260 27.26 -42.13 22.26
N ASP A 261 27.99 -43.08 22.86
CA ASP A 261 27.63 -43.99 23.95
C ASP A 261 26.69 -45.18 23.69
N ASN A 262 27.31 -46.33 23.42
CA ASN A 262 27.52 -47.47 24.33
C ASN A 262 26.65 -47.68 25.59
N ASN A 263 25.40 -47.23 25.63
CA ASN A 263 24.44 -47.58 26.70
C ASN A 263 23.18 -48.19 26.11
N GLN A 264 23.25 -49.51 25.97
CA GLN A 264 22.14 -50.39 25.69
C GLN A 264 21.21 -50.46 26.91
N SER A 265 20.46 -49.38 27.18
CA SER A 265 19.35 -49.40 28.13
C SER A 265 18.04 -49.17 27.38
N ASN A 266 17.41 -50.28 27.02
CA ASN A 266 15.97 -50.52 26.87
C ASN A 266 15.05 -49.26 27.02
N TYR A 267 15.12 -48.33 26.06
CA TYR A 267 14.25 -47.15 26.04
C TYR A 267 12.98 -47.53 25.26
N ASN A 268 11.90 -47.83 25.99
CA ASN A 268 10.58 -48.10 25.41
C ASN A 268 10.10 -46.86 24.64
N SER A 269 10.45 -46.81 23.35
CA SER A 269 10.16 -45.70 22.42
C SER A 269 8.68 -45.31 22.38
N SER A 270 7.78 -46.26 22.60
CA SER A 270 6.33 -46.07 22.61
C SER A 270 5.82 -45.19 23.77
N ILE A 271 6.41 -45.30 24.98
CA ILE A 271 5.97 -44.51 26.15
C ILE A 271 6.43 -43.05 26.04
N VAL A 272 7.62 -42.84 25.50
CA VAL A 272 8.19 -41.51 25.27
C VAL A 272 7.46 -40.81 24.12
N ALA A 273 7.18 -41.54 23.03
CA ALA A 273 6.39 -41.05 21.91
C ALA A 273 4.95 -40.67 22.33
N SER A 274 4.29 -41.48 23.16
CA SER A 274 2.93 -41.19 23.64
C SER A 274 2.86 -40.01 24.62
N ARG A 275 3.87 -39.82 25.48
CA ARG A 275 3.96 -38.60 26.32
C ARG A 275 4.16 -37.35 25.48
N LEU A 276 5.06 -37.41 24.50
CA LEU A 276 5.34 -36.27 23.63
C LEU A 276 4.15 -35.94 22.70
N TYR A 277 3.39 -36.96 22.27
CA TYR A 277 2.12 -36.75 21.56
C TYR A 277 1.09 -36.00 22.42
N LYS A 278 0.87 -36.44 23.67
CA LYS A 278 -0.04 -35.75 24.61
C LYS A 278 0.41 -34.32 24.91
N GLN A 279 1.71 -34.09 25.02
CA GLN A 279 2.26 -32.76 25.23
C GLN A 279 2.10 -31.87 24.00
N ALA A 280 2.30 -32.41 22.80
CA ALA A 280 2.02 -31.69 21.55
C ALA A 280 0.53 -31.31 21.41
N GLU A 281 -0.40 -32.18 21.83
CA GLU A 281 -1.83 -31.90 21.83
C GLU A 281 -2.20 -30.77 22.81
N GLN A 282 -1.57 -30.73 23.99
CA GLN A 282 -1.77 -29.67 24.98
C GLN A 282 -1.22 -28.33 24.50
N ASP A 283 -0.04 -28.32 23.87
CA ASP A 283 0.57 -27.11 23.31
C ASP A 283 -0.27 -26.54 22.15
N ILE A 284 -0.89 -27.39 21.33
CA ILE A 284 -1.82 -26.95 20.27
C ILE A 284 -3.03 -26.25 20.87
N LYS A 285 -3.66 -26.84 21.91
CA LYS A 285 -4.81 -26.23 22.59
C LYS A 285 -4.46 -24.88 23.24
N GLN A 286 -3.28 -24.77 23.85
CA GLN A 286 -2.81 -23.49 24.40
C GLN A 286 -2.56 -22.45 23.30
N ARG A 287 -2.01 -22.87 22.16
CA ARG A 287 -1.80 -21.98 21.02
C ARG A 287 -3.11 -21.49 20.43
N ASP A 288 -4.11 -22.35 20.26
CA ASP A 288 -5.43 -21.96 19.75
C ASP A 288 -6.09 -20.92 20.66
N GLN A 289 -5.99 -21.09 21.98
CA GLN A 289 -6.42 -20.09 22.95
C GLN A 289 -5.67 -18.76 22.80
N SER A 290 -4.34 -18.81 22.62
CA SER A 290 -3.52 -17.60 22.41
C SER A 290 -3.82 -16.88 21.09
N VAL A 291 -4.20 -17.62 20.04
CA VAL A 291 -4.59 -17.04 18.73
C VAL A 291 -5.93 -16.33 18.86
N VAL A 292 -6.89 -16.91 19.57
CA VAL A 292 -8.18 -16.27 19.88
C VAL A 292 -7.96 -14.99 20.71
N GLU A 293 -7.09 -15.05 21.72
CA GLU A 293 -6.76 -13.87 22.53
C GLU A 293 -6.07 -12.77 21.70
N MET A 294 -5.14 -13.14 20.81
CA MET A 294 -4.49 -12.21 19.89
C MET A 294 -5.47 -11.59 18.90
N GLN A 295 -6.46 -12.35 18.41
CA GLN A 295 -7.53 -11.82 17.56
C GLN A 295 -8.39 -10.80 18.32
N ASN A 296 -8.78 -11.11 19.56
CA ASN A 296 -9.54 -10.19 20.41
C ASN A 296 -8.77 -8.89 20.68
N LEU A 297 -7.47 -8.98 21.00
CA LEU A 297 -6.62 -7.79 21.18
C LEU A 297 -6.48 -6.99 19.89
N ARG A 298 -6.44 -7.65 18.73
CA ARG A 298 -6.38 -6.97 17.43
C ARG A 298 -7.68 -6.24 17.13
N GLU A 299 -8.84 -6.85 17.40
CA GLU A 299 -10.13 -6.19 17.28
C GLU A 299 -10.25 -5.00 18.23
N GLU A 300 -9.83 -5.15 19.49
CA GLU A 300 -9.81 -4.04 20.44
C GLU A 300 -8.91 -2.89 19.97
N ASN A 301 -7.73 -3.20 19.44
CA ASN A 301 -6.82 -2.18 18.91
C ASN A 301 -7.42 -1.45 17.69
N THR A 302 -8.14 -2.15 16.80
CA THR A 302 -8.88 -1.49 15.71
C THR A 302 -10.01 -0.59 16.23
N ARG A 303 -10.70 -0.98 17.31
CA ARG A 303 -11.73 -0.14 17.96
C ARG A 303 -11.11 1.09 18.64
N VAL A 304 -9.90 0.97 19.19
CA VAL A 304 -9.17 2.10 19.78
C VAL A 304 -8.67 3.04 18.69
N SER A 305 -8.12 2.52 17.59
CA SER A 305 -7.67 3.34 16.44
C SER A 305 -8.82 4.16 15.86
N THR A 306 -9.97 3.53 15.60
CA THR A 306 -11.15 4.24 15.05
C THR A 306 -11.69 5.30 16.02
N LYS A 307 -11.65 5.04 17.34
CA LYS A 307 -11.98 6.06 18.35
C LYS A 307 -10.97 7.22 18.33
N ASN A 308 -9.68 6.94 18.24
CA ASN A 308 -8.65 7.98 18.18
C ASN A 308 -8.80 8.86 16.93
N GLU A 309 -9.01 8.26 15.75
CA GLU A 309 -9.30 9.00 14.52
C GLU A 309 -10.54 9.91 14.68
N SER A 310 -11.59 9.40 15.34
CA SER A 310 -12.79 10.21 15.60
C SER A 310 -12.57 11.34 16.61
N LEU A 311 -11.66 11.15 17.58
CA LEU A 311 -11.28 12.17 18.56
C LEU A 311 -10.38 13.23 17.91
N GLU A 312 -9.46 12.82 17.05
CA GLU A 312 -8.60 13.71 16.29
C GLU A 312 -9.42 14.58 15.33
N ALA A 313 -10.41 14.02 14.65
CA ALA A 313 -11.35 14.79 13.83
C ALA A 313 -12.12 15.84 14.64
N LYS A 314 -12.57 15.48 15.86
CA LYS A 314 -13.24 16.43 16.78
C LYS A 314 -12.30 17.51 17.30
N LEU A 315 -11.03 17.18 17.57
CA LEU A 315 -10.03 18.16 18.00
C LEU A 315 -9.76 19.17 16.89
N ASN A 316 -9.61 18.71 15.64
CA ASN A 316 -9.44 19.59 14.49
C ASN A 316 -10.66 20.51 14.29
N GLU A 317 -11.88 20.00 14.45
CA GLU A 317 -13.10 20.82 14.38
C GLU A 317 -13.13 21.89 15.48
N ILE A 318 -12.72 21.55 16.71
CA ILE A 318 -12.63 22.51 17.82
C ILE A 318 -11.55 23.57 17.53
N GLU A 319 -10.40 23.18 17.00
CA GLU A 319 -9.31 24.09 16.66
C GLU A 319 -9.71 25.07 15.54
N GLU A 320 -10.40 24.59 14.50
CA GLU A 320 -10.96 25.44 13.44
C GLU A 320 -12.01 26.43 13.99
N LYS A 321 -12.88 25.99 14.90
CA LYS A 321 -13.84 26.87 15.59
C LYS A 321 -13.13 27.91 16.45
N GLU A 322 -12.10 27.53 17.20
CA GLU A 322 -11.29 28.48 17.97
C GLU A 322 -10.60 29.52 17.09
N GLN A 323 -10.00 29.09 15.97
CA GLN A 323 -9.33 29.99 15.04
C GLN A 323 -10.32 30.95 14.39
N SER A 324 -11.49 30.45 13.97
CA SER A 324 -12.59 31.26 13.45
C SER A 324 -13.07 32.29 14.47
N ARG A 325 -13.20 31.87 15.74
CA ARG A 325 -13.57 32.76 16.84
C ARG A 325 -12.51 33.84 17.12
N ARG A 326 -11.22 33.52 16.99
CA ARG A 326 -10.12 34.51 17.11
C ARG A 326 -10.18 35.54 15.97
N ASN A 327 -10.35 35.07 14.73
CA ASN A 327 -10.46 35.94 13.55
C ASN A 327 -11.67 36.89 13.66
N LEU A 328 -12.85 36.37 14.03
CA LEU A 328 -14.06 37.17 14.24
C LEU A 328 -13.91 38.19 15.38
N LYS A 329 -13.21 37.84 16.47
CA LYS A 329 -12.90 38.79 17.55
C LYS A 329 -11.99 39.93 17.07
N GLU A 330 -11.01 39.61 16.23
CA GLU A 330 -10.10 40.61 15.67
C GLU A 330 -10.81 41.53 14.67
N GLU A 331 -11.68 40.97 13.83
CA GLU A 331 -12.54 41.74 12.92
C GLU A 331 -13.52 42.63 13.69
N ARG A 332 -14.16 42.09 14.74
CA ARG A 332 -15.01 42.87 15.66
C ARG A 332 -14.27 44.07 16.21
N LYS A 333 -13.03 43.87 16.69
CA LYS A 333 -12.20 44.97 17.24
C LYS A 333 -11.94 46.04 16.19
N LYS A 334 -11.56 45.67 14.97
CA LYS A 334 -11.34 46.62 13.84
C LYS A 334 -12.61 47.40 13.50
N VAL A 335 -13.75 46.72 13.38
CA VAL A 335 -15.04 47.35 13.08
C VAL A 335 -15.47 48.29 14.22
N GLN A 336 -15.25 47.89 15.48
CA GLN A 336 -15.56 48.71 16.64
C GLN A 336 -14.67 49.96 16.73
N GLU A 337 -13.37 49.85 16.45
CA GLU A 337 -12.45 50.99 16.36
C GLU A 337 -12.87 51.98 15.25
N ASP A 338 -13.27 51.47 14.09
CA ASP A 338 -13.77 52.29 12.99
C ASP A 338 -15.10 52.97 13.32
N LEU A 339 -16.02 52.28 13.99
CA LEU A 339 -17.27 52.85 14.49
C LEU A 339 -17.02 53.91 15.58
N ALA A 340 -16.02 53.71 16.44
CA ALA A 340 -15.61 54.71 17.43
C ALA A 340 -15.08 55.99 16.77
N LYS A 341 -14.29 55.86 15.69
CA LYS A 341 -13.84 57.02 14.89
C LYS A 341 -15.02 57.75 14.23
N LEU A 342 -15.91 57.01 13.56
CA LEU A 342 -17.09 57.58 12.89
C LEU A 342 -18.08 58.22 13.86
N SER A 343 -18.32 57.60 15.02
CA SER A 343 -19.20 58.15 16.07
C SER A 343 -18.60 59.41 16.72
N THR A 344 -17.27 59.48 16.85
CA THR A 344 -16.58 60.69 17.30
C THR A 344 -16.73 61.82 16.28
N GLN A 345 -16.62 61.53 14.98
CA GLN A 345 -16.88 62.49 13.91
C GLN A 345 -18.35 62.96 13.94
N ARG A 346 -19.30 62.04 14.06
CA ARG A 346 -20.74 62.35 14.22
C ARG A 346 -20.99 63.25 15.43
N ARG A 347 -20.39 62.95 16.59
CA ARG A 347 -20.55 63.75 17.81
C ARG A 347 -20.00 65.16 17.63
N ARG A 348 -18.85 65.33 16.97
CA ARG A 348 -18.31 66.68 16.67
C ARG A 348 -19.23 67.45 15.74
N ALA A 349 -19.69 66.84 14.65
CA ALA A 349 -20.63 67.46 13.72
C ALA A 349 -21.95 67.85 14.41
N MET A 350 -22.52 66.95 15.22
CA MET A 350 -23.73 67.22 16.00
C MET A 350 -23.50 68.29 17.07
N SER A 351 -22.34 68.32 17.73
CA SER A 351 -22.01 69.34 18.74
C SER A 351 -21.99 70.74 18.14
N TRP A 352 -21.50 70.89 16.91
CA TRP A 352 -21.56 72.17 16.19
C TRP A 352 -23.01 72.59 15.93
N ILE A 353 -23.87 71.66 15.51
CA ILE A 353 -25.29 71.94 15.29
C ILE A 353 -25.99 72.33 16.61
N TYR A 354 -25.73 71.61 17.71
CA TYR A 354 -26.28 71.94 19.01
C TYR A 354 -25.79 73.29 19.55
N PHE A 355 -24.52 73.63 19.32
CA PHE A 355 -23.97 74.93 19.68
C PHE A 355 -24.66 76.06 18.90
N GLU A 356 -24.85 75.87 17.59
CA GLU A 356 -25.59 76.83 16.77
C GLU A 356 -27.06 76.96 17.19
N LEU A 357 -27.71 75.85 17.53
CA LEU A 357 -29.08 75.86 18.07
C LEU A 357 -29.17 76.60 19.41
N ALA A 358 -28.20 76.40 20.29
CA ALA A 358 -28.13 77.09 21.58
C ALA A 358 -27.98 78.60 21.38
N ILE A 359 -27.16 79.04 20.43
CA ILE A 359 -27.07 80.47 20.04
C ILE A 359 -28.42 80.99 19.58
N GLU A 360 -29.14 80.25 18.72
CA GLU A 360 -30.47 80.66 18.23
C GLU A 360 -31.47 80.84 19.39
N ILE A 361 -31.48 79.92 20.36
CA ILE A 361 -32.31 80.02 21.56
C ILE A 361 -31.92 81.25 22.40
N VAL A 362 -30.63 81.47 22.65
CA VAL A 362 -30.16 82.63 23.43
C VAL A 362 -30.53 83.95 22.75
N VAL A 363 -30.38 84.05 21.43
CA VAL A 363 -30.80 85.23 20.66
C VAL A 363 -32.30 85.47 20.79
N ASN A 364 -33.13 84.42 20.68
CA ASN A 364 -34.58 84.55 20.87
C ASN A 364 -34.96 85.02 22.28
N VAL A 365 -34.28 84.52 23.31
CA VAL A 365 -34.48 84.95 24.70
C VAL A 365 -34.06 86.42 24.87
N LEU A 366 -32.92 86.84 24.30
CA LEU A 366 -32.51 88.24 24.33
C LEU A 366 -33.50 89.16 23.62
N VAL A 367 -34.03 88.75 22.46
CA VAL A 367 -35.08 89.49 21.75
C VAL A 367 -36.34 89.58 22.60
N LEU A 368 -36.76 88.50 23.28
CA LEU A 368 -37.90 88.51 24.19
C LEU A 368 -37.70 89.51 25.35
N VAL A 369 -36.52 89.50 25.98
CA VAL A 369 -36.16 90.45 27.05
C VAL A 369 -36.22 91.88 26.55
N LEU A 370 -35.67 92.16 25.36
CA LEU A 370 -35.75 93.49 24.75
C LEU A 370 -37.21 93.93 24.54
N PHE A 371 -38.08 93.04 24.05
CA PHE A 371 -39.51 93.32 23.87
C PHE A 371 -40.24 93.63 25.19
N ILE A 372 -39.88 92.97 26.29
CA ILE A 372 -40.52 93.17 27.60
C ILE A 372 -40.04 94.47 28.25
N PHE A 373 -38.73 94.74 28.24
CA PHE A 373 -38.15 95.86 29.00
C PHE A 373 -38.05 97.17 28.20
N PHE A 374 -38.03 97.11 26.86
CA PHE A 374 -37.85 98.29 26.01
C PHE A 374 -38.88 98.40 24.86
N PRO A 375 -40.19 98.18 25.09
CA PRO A 375 -41.19 98.14 24.00
C PRO A 375 -41.26 99.46 23.21
N ILE A 376 -41.18 100.61 23.89
CA ILE A 376 -41.26 101.94 23.29
C ILE A 376 -40.07 102.23 22.36
N LYS A 377 -38.86 101.75 22.71
CA LYS A 377 -37.66 101.95 21.86
C LYS A 377 -37.66 101.08 20.61
N ILE A 378 -38.36 99.95 20.66
CA ILE A 378 -38.44 98.97 19.57
C ILE A 378 -39.61 99.27 18.63
N ALA A 379 -40.67 99.91 19.13
CA ALA A 379 -41.84 100.34 18.35
C ALA A 379 -41.52 101.02 17.00
N PRO A 380 -40.59 101.99 16.89
CA PRO A 380 -40.25 102.60 15.59
C PRO A 380 -39.64 101.60 14.62
N PHE A 381 -38.79 100.69 15.08
CA PHE A 381 -38.15 99.67 14.22
C PHE A 381 -39.16 98.64 13.70
N ILE A 382 -40.10 98.19 14.55
CA ILE A 382 -41.14 97.23 14.13
C ILE A 382 -42.15 97.88 13.20
N SER A 383 -42.45 99.17 13.39
CA SER A 383 -43.43 99.89 12.56
C SER A 383 -43.05 99.96 11.07
N VAL A 384 -41.76 99.84 10.74
CA VAL A 384 -41.27 99.73 9.36
C VAL A 384 -41.68 98.39 8.72
N TRP A 385 -41.74 97.33 9.52
CA TRP A 385 -42.04 95.97 9.07
C TRP A 385 -43.52 95.61 9.17
N LYS A 386 -44.20 96.06 10.23
CA LYS A 386 -45.62 95.84 10.42
C LYS A 386 -46.23 97.04 11.17
N PRO A 387 -46.83 98.00 10.46
CA PRO A 387 -47.28 99.26 11.04
C PRO A 387 -48.37 99.07 12.10
N ASP A 388 -49.18 98.02 11.98
CA ASP A 388 -50.30 97.69 12.88
C ASP A 388 -49.87 97.36 14.32
N LEU A 389 -48.60 97.02 14.54
CA LEU A 389 -48.08 96.68 15.86
C LEU A 389 -47.62 97.90 16.67
N LYS A 390 -47.42 99.05 16.03
CA LYS A 390 -46.94 100.27 16.70
C LYS A 390 -47.82 100.73 17.88
N PRO A 391 -49.15 100.88 17.75
CA PRO A 391 -49.99 101.29 18.88
C PRO A 391 -50.02 100.23 20.00
N VAL A 392 -49.89 98.94 19.63
CA VAL A 392 -49.89 97.81 20.57
C VAL A 392 -48.64 97.80 21.47
N LEU A 393 -47.50 98.27 20.95
CA LEU A 393 -46.22 98.39 21.69
C LEU A 393 -46.13 99.68 22.53
N GLU A 394 -46.80 100.76 22.11
CA GLU A 394 -46.82 102.04 22.84
C GLU A 394 -47.70 102.00 24.11
N GLU A 395 -48.72 101.14 24.15
CA GLU A 395 -49.57 100.93 25.34
C GLU A 395 -48.90 100.12 26.48
N ALA A 396 -47.72 99.53 26.24
CA ALA A 396 -46.87 98.84 27.23
C ALA A 396 -47.56 97.77 28.12
N ASN A 397 -48.64 97.12 27.66
CA ASN A 397 -49.24 95.99 28.37
C ASN A 397 -48.45 94.70 28.09
N LEU A 398 -47.97 94.04 29.15
CA LEU A 398 -47.09 92.86 29.11
C LEU A 398 -47.68 91.72 28.27
N GLY A 399 -48.99 91.45 28.38
CA GLY A 399 -49.67 90.43 27.59
C GLY A 399 -49.70 90.76 26.09
N LYS A 400 -49.92 92.03 25.73
CA LYS A 400 -49.91 92.50 24.33
C LYS A 400 -48.50 92.46 23.73
N CYS A 401 -47.48 92.78 24.52
CA CYS A 401 -46.08 92.70 24.10
C CYS A 401 -45.64 91.24 23.82
N LEU A 402 -46.12 90.27 24.59
CA LEU A 402 -45.87 88.84 24.34
C LEU A 402 -46.52 88.35 23.04
N VAL A 403 -47.77 88.76 22.77
CA VAL A 403 -48.45 88.42 21.51
C VAL A 403 -47.75 89.06 20.32
N ALA A 404 -47.31 90.32 20.44
CA ALA A 404 -46.53 91.01 19.42
C ALA A 404 -45.18 90.30 19.15
N TRP A 405 -44.48 89.87 20.20
CA TRP A 405 -43.26 89.07 20.09
C TRP A 405 -43.50 87.75 19.37
N LEU A 406 -44.54 86.99 19.74
CA LEU A 406 -44.90 85.73 19.07
C LEU A 406 -45.18 85.92 17.57
N LEU A 407 -45.87 87.01 17.21
CA LEU A 407 -46.16 87.32 15.80
C LEU A 407 -44.90 87.72 15.03
N VAL A 408 -44.01 88.53 15.61
CA VAL A 408 -42.76 88.96 14.97
C VAL A 408 -41.79 87.79 14.83
N VAL A 409 -41.60 87.00 15.87
CA VAL A 409 -40.78 85.78 15.84
C VAL A 409 -41.38 84.77 14.87
N GLY A 410 -42.71 84.56 14.90
CA GLY A 410 -43.41 83.71 13.94
C GLY A 410 -43.20 84.15 12.49
N CYS A 411 -43.32 85.45 12.18
CA CYS A 411 -43.03 86.00 10.86
C CYS A 411 -41.56 85.86 10.46
N LEU A 412 -40.62 86.07 11.38
CA LEU A 412 -39.20 85.83 11.12
C LEU A 412 -38.94 84.37 10.75
N TYR A 413 -39.55 83.43 11.47
CA TYR A 413 -39.43 82.00 11.19
C TYR A 413 -40.08 81.57 9.87
N THR A 414 -41.18 82.21 9.44
CA THR A 414 -41.81 81.93 8.14
C THR A 414 -41.08 82.57 6.96
N VAL A 415 -40.43 83.73 7.14
CA VAL A 415 -39.56 84.32 6.11
C VAL A 415 -38.23 83.57 6.00
N LEU A 416 -37.71 83.08 7.13
CA LEU A 416 -36.54 82.21 7.20
C LEU A 416 -36.88 80.72 7.01
N HIS A 417 -38.06 80.40 6.45
CA HIS A 417 -38.47 79.02 6.22
C HIS A 417 -37.54 78.39 5.17
N GLY A 418 -36.62 77.54 5.64
CA GLY A 418 -35.49 77.00 4.87
C GLY A 418 -34.12 77.29 5.49
N LYS A 419 -34.00 78.29 6.37
CA LYS A 419 -32.80 78.65 7.15
C LYS A 419 -32.94 78.43 8.65
N SER A 420 -34.16 78.23 9.18
CA SER A 420 -34.39 77.86 10.58
C SER A 420 -33.71 76.53 10.92
N ARG A 421 -32.84 76.55 11.93
CA ARG A 421 -31.89 75.45 12.20
C ARG A 421 -32.51 74.33 13.03
N ILE A 422 -33.62 74.62 13.72
CA ILE A 422 -34.47 73.62 14.38
C ILE A 422 -35.02 72.60 13.37
N PHE A 423 -35.51 73.08 12.22
CA PHE A 423 -35.98 72.21 11.15
C PHE A 423 -34.81 71.56 10.38
N ALA A 424 -33.64 72.22 10.35
CA ALA A 424 -32.42 71.65 9.78
C ALA A 424 -31.90 70.45 10.58
N LEU A 425 -32.04 70.41 11.91
CA LEU A 425 -31.59 69.28 12.74
C LEU A 425 -32.25 67.94 12.34
N LYS A 426 -33.57 67.93 12.15
CA LYS A 426 -34.31 66.72 11.76
C LYS A 426 -33.98 66.28 10.32
N LYS A 427 -33.74 67.24 9.43
CA LYS A 427 -33.30 66.98 8.05
C LYS A 427 -31.85 66.50 8.02
N PHE A 428 -30.99 67.05 8.86
CA PHE A 428 -29.57 66.69 8.96
C PHE A 428 -29.38 65.29 9.56
N GLN A 429 -30.17 64.89 10.55
CA GLN A 429 -30.13 63.51 11.06
C GLN A 429 -30.46 62.51 9.95
N LYS A 430 -31.49 62.77 9.15
CA LYS A 430 -31.82 61.94 7.99
C LYS A 430 -30.75 61.99 6.90
N ALA A 431 -30.29 63.18 6.54
CA ALA A 431 -29.24 63.37 5.53
C ALA A 431 -27.91 62.73 5.95
N TRP A 432 -27.56 62.74 7.24
CA TRP A 432 -26.37 62.07 7.75
C TRP A 432 -26.46 60.55 7.59
N ASP A 433 -27.63 59.97 7.89
CA ASP A 433 -27.86 58.54 7.74
C ASP A 433 -27.82 58.12 6.23
N ASP A 434 -28.24 59.01 5.32
CA ASP A 434 -28.17 58.82 3.87
C ASP A 434 -26.76 59.07 3.27
N GLU A 435 -26.03 60.08 3.78
CA GLU A 435 -24.69 60.45 3.31
C GLU A 435 -23.59 59.54 3.86
N HIS A 436 -23.84 58.84 4.96
CA HIS A 436 -22.87 57.92 5.58
C HIS A 436 -23.40 56.48 5.65
N PRO A 437 -23.70 55.86 4.49
CA PRO A 437 -24.19 54.48 4.43
C PRO A 437 -23.16 53.49 5.00
N LEU A 438 -21.87 53.86 4.95
CA LEU A 438 -20.76 53.10 5.55
C LEU A 438 -20.90 52.92 7.07
N TYR A 439 -21.51 53.87 7.78
CA TYR A 439 -21.74 53.75 9.23
C TYR A 439 -22.79 52.67 9.51
N ASN A 440 -23.93 52.74 8.83
CA ASN A 440 -25.02 51.76 8.97
C ASN A 440 -24.55 50.36 8.52
N GLN A 441 -23.83 50.28 7.40
CA GLN A 441 -23.25 49.03 6.92
C GLN A 441 -22.24 48.43 7.91
N LYS A 442 -21.37 49.23 8.53
CA LYS A 442 -20.43 48.74 9.56
C LYS A 442 -21.14 48.32 10.85
N ASN A 443 -22.22 48.99 11.22
CA ASN A 443 -23.04 48.62 12.37
C ASN A 443 -23.79 47.30 12.14
N ASP A 444 -24.33 47.08 10.94
CA ASP A 444 -24.97 45.82 10.57
C ASP A 444 -23.95 44.67 10.46
N LYS A 445 -22.75 44.94 9.92
CA LYS A 445 -21.63 44.00 9.97
C LYS A 445 -21.23 43.64 11.40
N LEU A 446 -21.22 44.59 12.32
CA LEU A 446 -20.92 44.31 13.73
C LEU A 446 -21.96 43.36 14.34
N LYS A 447 -23.26 43.60 14.09
CA LYS A 447 -24.33 42.70 14.55
C LYS A 447 -24.23 41.31 13.93
N GLU A 448 -23.86 41.23 12.65
CA GLU A 448 -23.65 39.95 11.97
C GLU A 448 -22.47 39.17 12.59
N ILE A 449 -21.37 39.85 12.91
CA ILE A 449 -20.22 39.26 13.60
C ILE A 449 -20.60 38.81 15.01
N GLU A 450 -21.38 39.60 15.76
CA GLU A 450 -21.86 39.22 17.10
C GLU A 450 -22.76 37.99 17.07
N ARG A 451 -23.68 37.91 16.10
CA ARG A 451 -24.50 36.72 15.89
C ARG A 451 -23.65 35.49 15.54
N LYS A 452 -22.67 35.63 14.64
CA LYS A 452 -21.74 34.53 14.29
C LYS A 452 -20.88 34.08 15.47
N LEU A 453 -20.58 34.97 16.41
CA LEU A 453 -19.86 34.64 17.65
C LEU A 453 -20.74 33.97 18.71
N GLU A 454 -22.06 34.13 18.65
CA GLU A 454 -23.02 33.43 19.51
C GLU A 454 -23.38 32.04 18.96
N GLU A 455 -23.33 31.86 17.64
CA GLU A 455 -23.57 30.58 16.96
C GLU A 455 -22.37 29.61 17.03
N LEU A 456 -21.16 30.11 17.29
CA LEU A 456 -19.90 29.36 17.45
C LEU A 456 -19.56 29.11 18.93
#